data_AF-A0A165BFS1-F1
#
_entry.id   AF-A0A165BFS1-F1
#
_cell.length_a   1.000
_cell.length_b   1.000
_cell.length_c   1.000
_cell.angle_alpha   90.00
_cell.angle_beta   90.00
_cell.angle_gamma   90.00
#
_symmetry.space_group_name_H-M   'P 1'
#
loop_
_entity.id
_entity.type
_entity.pdbx_description
1 polymer ?
#
loop_
_entity_poly.entity_id
_entity_poly.type
_entity_poly.pdbx_seq_one_letter_code
_entity_poly.pdbx_strand_id
1 'polypeptide(L)'
;MFGMALYHMGSLIQSDKRFALPGEPDEPYDWWLAALDVFETGENLPSRTGGLAAISTFSDIAEDWRMAIAWGRTLVSLADAKVTHMRALARQGAPVDEYCYRPNTSPFPMSEPNWPLDSPFAVIAAARPPVSRRMSLYSASAHEVMTLAMDQFSRGIFHMPHPHYPHSQNPHAYSPALPATPRRSFSPSPHLSARRMSTPPVGDTSASFSRPRELFNIATDVLGVAERLEDGTQRAYWAQWAESVLTQMKMEADMENWRASLAAARGRCWLVMGEAIVEQLEDALERGEEGVLRSEEAKEAREDLVKAVDLFERAKDAEAKAGINLIPLTRGERKSDVKELLAEALLSRANLEEDEERREALYARAARELCEAGSAVSLPSREEWEAQQRGAVDGDGDDKMDLS
;
A
#
# COMPACT_ATOMS: atom_id res chain seq x y z
N MET A 1 -4.10 -12.38 -17.08
CA MET A 1 -5.53 -11.97 -17.08
C MET A 1 -6.36 -12.63 -16.00
N PHE A 2 -6.45 -13.96 -15.95
CA PHE A 2 -7.37 -14.63 -15.02
C PHE A 2 -7.06 -14.36 -13.53
N GLY A 3 -5.79 -14.40 -13.11
CA GLY A 3 -5.40 -14.04 -11.73
C GLY A 3 -5.79 -12.60 -11.34
N MET A 4 -5.72 -11.65 -12.29
CA MET A 4 -6.18 -10.27 -12.05
C MET A 4 -7.68 -10.18 -11.82
N ALA A 5 -8.48 -11.01 -12.51
CA ALA A 5 -9.91 -11.07 -12.27
C ALA A 5 -10.24 -11.57 -10.86
N LEU A 6 -9.53 -12.60 -10.40
CA LEU A 6 -9.65 -13.12 -9.03
C LEU A 6 -9.25 -12.08 -7.98
N TYR A 7 -8.14 -11.36 -8.20
CA TYR A 7 -7.72 -10.25 -7.35
C TYR A 7 -8.83 -9.19 -7.21
N HIS A 8 -9.42 -8.78 -8.33
CA HIS A 8 -10.52 -7.82 -8.33
C HIS A 8 -11.79 -8.35 -7.67
N MET A 9 -12.09 -9.65 -7.82
CA MET A 9 -13.22 -10.27 -7.12
C MET A 9 -13.02 -10.22 -5.60
N GLY A 10 -11.82 -10.56 -5.10
CA GLY A 10 -11.49 -10.39 -3.69
C GLY A 10 -11.61 -8.94 -3.22
N SER A 11 -11.17 -7.98 -4.05
CA SER A 11 -11.34 -6.55 -3.76
C SER A 11 -12.82 -6.12 -3.70
N LEU A 12 -13.68 -6.70 -4.55
CA LEU A 12 -15.12 -6.44 -4.51
C LEU A 12 -15.76 -7.02 -3.25
N ILE A 13 -15.42 -8.27 -2.91
CA ILE A 13 -15.93 -8.94 -1.71
C ILE A 13 -15.48 -8.23 -0.43
N GLN A 14 -14.25 -7.73 -0.38
CA GLN A 14 -13.77 -6.89 0.72
C GLN A 14 -14.65 -5.65 0.90
N SER A 15 -15.12 -5.04 -0.20
CA SER A 15 -16.01 -3.88 -0.14
C SER A 15 -17.45 -4.23 0.22
N ASP A 16 -17.95 -5.37 -0.24
CA ASP A 16 -19.30 -5.87 0.05
C ASP A 16 -19.36 -7.39 -0.14
N LYS A 17 -19.51 -8.12 0.96
CA LYS A 17 -19.58 -9.58 0.97
C LYS A 17 -20.72 -10.14 0.11
N ARG A 18 -21.75 -9.35 -0.19
CA ARG A 18 -22.90 -9.78 -1.02
C ARG A 18 -22.54 -10.03 -2.48
N PHE A 19 -21.33 -9.67 -2.91
CA PHE A 19 -20.84 -10.04 -4.24
C PHE A 19 -20.47 -11.52 -4.35
N ALA A 20 -20.27 -12.24 -3.24
CA ALA A 20 -20.08 -13.69 -3.27
C ALA A 20 -21.42 -14.39 -3.61
N LEU A 21 -21.38 -15.35 -4.55
CA LEU A 21 -22.56 -16.15 -4.87
C LEU A 21 -22.84 -17.19 -3.75
N PRO A 22 -24.07 -17.73 -3.66
CA PRO A 22 -24.39 -18.76 -2.67
C PRO A 22 -23.45 -19.96 -2.78
N GLY A 23 -22.76 -20.27 -1.67
CA GLY A 23 -21.80 -21.39 -1.59
C GLY A 23 -20.38 -21.05 -2.02
N GLU A 24 -20.13 -19.86 -2.57
CA GLU A 24 -18.77 -19.37 -2.80
C GLU A 24 -18.18 -18.76 -1.51
N PRO A 25 -16.84 -18.63 -1.43
CA PRO A 25 -16.18 -18.00 -0.29
C PRO A 25 -16.56 -16.51 -0.18
N ASP A 26 -16.98 -16.08 1.02
CA ASP A 26 -17.35 -14.70 1.32
C ASP A 26 -16.19 -13.87 1.92
N GLU A 27 -15.02 -14.50 2.05
CA GLU A 27 -13.81 -13.88 2.58
C GLU A 27 -12.86 -13.48 1.44
N PRO A 28 -12.36 -12.23 1.42
CA PRO A 28 -11.60 -11.71 0.28
C PRO A 28 -10.25 -12.43 0.06
N TYR A 29 -9.63 -12.91 1.14
CA TYR A 29 -8.33 -13.60 1.05
C TYR A 29 -8.42 -14.95 0.33
N ASP A 30 -9.57 -15.64 0.33
CA ASP A 30 -9.73 -16.89 -0.43
C ASP A 30 -9.58 -16.65 -1.93
N TRP A 31 -10.05 -15.51 -2.41
CA TRP A 31 -9.94 -15.07 -3.79
C TRP A 31 -8.53 -14.60 -4.13
N TRP A 32 -7.87 -13.89 -3.21
CA TRP A 32 -6.48 -13.46 -3.39
C TRP A 32 -5.51 -14.64 -3.39
N LEU A 33 -5.69 -15.63 -2.52
CA LEU A 33 -4.89 -16.87 -2.54
C LEU A 33 -5.10 -17.64 -3.84
N ALA A 34 -6.34 -17.74 -4.33
CA ALA A 34 -6.61 -18.33 -5.65
C ALA A 34 -5.97 -17.51 -6.79
N ALA A 35 -5.90 -16.19 -6.68
CA ALA A 35 -5.21 -15.34 -7.65
C ALA A 35 -3.71 -15.65 -7.70
N LEU A 36 -3.05 -15.82 -6.54
CA LEU A 36 -1.64 -16.22 -6.45
C LEU A 36 -1.39 -17.56 -7.14
N ASP A 37 -2.21 -18.57 -6.87
CA ASP A 37 -2.08 -19.88 -7.53
C ASP A 37 -2.10 -19.74 -9.07
N VAL A 38 -2.95 -18.85 -9.59
CA VAL A 38 -3.07 -18.60 -11.03
C VAL A 38 -1.87 -17.83 -11.58
N PHE A 39 -1.35 -16.84 -10.85
CA PHE A 39 -0.14 -16.12 -11.26
C PHE A 39 1.06 -17.06 -11.34
N GLU A 40 1.24 -17.90 -10.34
CA GLU A 40 2.32 -18.90 -10.27
C GLU A 40 2.21 -19.94 -11.37
N THR A 41 1.01 -20.49 -11.57
CA THR A 41 0.77 -21.42 -12.66
C THR A 41 1.09 -20.74 -14.00
N GLY A 42 0.67 -19.48 -14.17
CA GLY A 42 0.94 -18.69 -15.36
C GLY A 42 2.43 -18.47 -15.63
N GLU A 43 3.23 -18.21 -14.60
CA GLU A 43 4.69 -18.03 -14.70
C GLU A 43 5.41 -19.33 -15.06
N ASN A 44 4.90 -20.48 -14.62
CA ASN A 44 5.48 -21.81 -14.89
C ASN A 44 5.04 -22.44 -16.22
N LEU A 45 4.06 -21.86 -16.91
CA LEU A 45 3.64 -22.37 -18.22
C LEU A 45 4.73 -22.08 -19.27
N PRO A 46 5.06 -23.04 -20.15
CA PRO A 46 5.99 -22.79 -21.24
C PRO A 46 5.53 -21.59 -22.06
N SER A 47 6.38 -20.57 -22.20
CA SER A 47 6.18 -19.45 -23.12
C SER A 47 5.81 -20.05 -24.47
N ARG A 48 4.59 -19.81 -24.96
CA ARG A 48 4.02 -20.46 -26.15
C ARG A 48 5.08 -20.62 -27.23
N THR A 49 5.59 -21.84 -27.40
CA THR A 49 6.43 -22.26 -28.52
C THR A 49 5.57 -22.36 -29.77
N GLY A 50 4.97 -21.25 -30.18
CA GLY A 50 4.44 -21.13 -31.53
C GLY A 50 5.63 -21.25 -32.48
N GLY A 51 5.76 -22.39 -33.16
CA GLY A 51 6.89 -22.76 -34.04
C GLY A 51 7.14 -21.85 -35.25
N LEU A 52 6.67 -20.61 -35.23
CA LEU A 52 6.98 -19.55 -36.20
C LEU A 52 8.03 -18.56 -35.67
N ALA A 53 8.47 -18.68 -34.41
CA ALA A 53 9.41 -17.76 -33.77
C ALA A 53 10.89 -17.93 -34.18
N ALA A 54 11.20 -18.67 -35.25
CA ALA A 54 12.58 -18.91 -35.68
C ALA A 54 13.27 -17.69 -36.30
N ILE A 55 12.60 -16.53 -36.43
CA ILE A 55 13.17 -15.34 -37.08
C ILE A 55 12.92 -14.03 -36.29
N SER A 56 12.29 -14.10 -35.11
CA SER A 56 12.11 -12.92 -34.25
C SER A 56 13.17 -12.94 -33.14
N THR A 57 14.17 -12.10 -33.32
CA THR A 57 15.20 -11.71 -32.34
C THR A 57 14.63 -11.51 -30.94
N PHE A 58 15.04 -12.33 -29.96
CA PHE A 58 15.14 -12.15 -28.47
C PHE A 58 14.18 -11.20 -27.70
N SER A 59 13.14 -10.66 -28.32
CA SER A 59 12.36 -9.52 -27.85
C SER A 59 10.91 -9.88 -27.52
N ASP A 60 10.49 -11.14 -27.75
CA ASP A 60 9.09 -11.59 -27.68
C ASP A 60 8.72 -12.37 -26.40
N ILE A 61 9.58 -12.37 -25.37
CA ILE A 61 9.22 -12.84 -24.01
C ILE A 61 9.41 -11.67 -23.03
N ALA A 62 8.94 -10.48 -23.41
CA ALA A 62 8.87 -9.38 -22.46
C ALA A 62 7.84 -9.74 -21.39
N GLU A 63 8.28 -9.86 -20.15
CA GLU A 63 7.43 -10.10 -18.98
C GLU A 63 6.29 -9.08 -18.95
N ASP A 64 5.03 -9.52 -18.82
CA ASP A 64 3.89 -8.60 -18.73
C ASP A 64 3.92 -7.89 -17.38
N TRP A 65 4.41 -6.65 -17.36
CA TRP A 65 4.48 -5.82 -16.16
C TRP A 65 3.15 -5.75 -15.41
N ARG A 66 2.01 -5.82 -16.10
CA ARG A 66 0.67 -5.77 -15.47
C ARG A 66 0.43 -6.97 -14.57
N MET A 67 0.92 -8.14 -14.98
CA MET A 67 0.85 -9.35 -14.19
C MET A 67 1.67 -9.20 -12.91
N ALA A 68 2.90 -8.71 -13.01
CA ALA A 68 3.77 -8.47 -11.86
C ALA A 68 3.16 -7.45 -10.88
N ILE A 69 2.62 -6.34 -11.37
CA ILE A 69 1.93 -5.36 -10.52
C ILE A 69 0.68 -5.94 -9.85
N ALA A 70 -0.16 -6.69 -10.57
CA ALA A 70 -1.34 -7.30 -9.98
C ALA A 70 -0.98 -8.39 -8.96
N TRP A 71 0.10 -9.13 -9.19
CA TRP A 71 0.64 -10.08 -8.23
C TRP A 71 1.13 -9.36 -6.97
N GLY A 72 1.95 -8.32 -7.11
CA GLY A 72 2.40 -7.49 -5.99
C GLY A 72 1.23 -6.94 -5.16
N ARG A 73 0.20 -6.39 -5.81
CA ARG A 73 -1.01 -5.90 -5.12
C ARG A 73 -1.75 -7.00 -4.37
N THR A 74 -1.85 -8.19 -4.95
CA THR A 74 -2.47 -9.35 -4.29
C THR A 74 -1.72 -9.71 -3.00
N LEU A 75 -0.39 -9.67 -3.03
CA LEU A 75 0.45 -9.91 -1.84
C LEU A 75 0.29 -8.80 -0.79
N VAL A 76 0.22 -7.53 -1.19
CA VAL A 76 -0.07 -6.42 -0.26
C VAL A 76 -1.44 -6.57 0.39
N SER A 77 -2.48 -6.94 -0.35
CA SER A 77 -3.82 -7.18 0.22
C SER A 77 -3.82 -8.33 1.22
N LEU A 78 -3.00 -9.37 1.01
CA LEU A 78 -2.82 -10.44 2.00
C LEU A 78 -2.04 -9.94 3.23
N ALA A 79 -0.99 -9.14 3.06
CA ALA A 79 -0.28 -8.51 4.17
C ALA A 79 -1.22 -7.61 5.00
N ASP A 80 -2.07 -6.82 4.34
CA ASP A 80 -3.13 -6.02 4.97
C ASP A 80 -4.08 -6.88 5.81
N ALA A 81 -4.58 -7.98 5.25
CA ALA A 81 -5.45 -8.90 5.97
C ALA A 81 -4.77 -9.48 7.22
N LYS A 82 -3.48 -9.83 7.14
CA LYS A 82 -2.69 -10.28 8.30
C LYS A 82 -2.61 -9.20 9.38
N VAL A 83 -2.21 -7.98 9.02
CA VAL A 83 -2.11 -6.87 9.98
C VAL A 83 -3.46 -6.57 10.63
N THR A 84 -4.53 -6.55 9.84
CA THR A 84 -5.90 -6.33 10.33
C THR A 84 -6.33 -7.41 11.31
N HIS A 85 -6.03 -8.67 11.02
CA HIS A 85 -6.34 -9.79 11.89
C HIS A 85 -5.55 -9.73 13.21
N MET A 86 -4.24 -9.50 13.15
CA MET A 86 -3.38 -9.39 14.34
C MET A 86 -3.86 -8.27 15.27
N ARG A 87 -4.16 -7.08 14.72
CA ARG A 87 -4.73 -5.97 15.48
C ARG A 87 -6.10 -6.28 16.08
N ALA A 88 -6.94 -7.05 15.39
CA ALA A 88 -8.23 -7.49 15.92
C ALA A 88 -8.06 -8.46 17.11
N LEU A 89 -7.08 -9.35 17.05
CA LEU A 89 -6.74 -10.25 18.16
C LEU A 89 -6.15 -9.50 19.36
N ALA A 90 -5.24 -8.56 19.13
CA ALA A 90 -4.66 -7.71 20.18
C ALA A 90 -5.75 -6.97 20.97
N ARG A 91 -6.77 -6.45 20.28
CA ARG A 91 -7.94 -5.80 20.92
C ARG A 91 -8.80 -6.74 21.76
N GLN A 92 -8.74 -8.05 21.52
CA GLN A 92 -9.46 -9.06 22.31
C GLN A 92 -8.68 -9.48 23.56
N GLY A 93 -7.55 -8.83 23.86
CA GLY A 93 -6.79 -9.05 25.10
C GLY A 93 -6.01 -10.35 25.12
N ALA A 94 -5.76 -10.98 23.96
CA ALA A 94 -4.81 -12.08 23.94
C ALA A 94 -3.38 -11.54 24.19
N PRO A 95 -2.53 -12.27 24.94
CA PRO A 95 -1.27 -11.77 25.48
C PRO A 95 -0.27 -11.33 24.40
N VAL A 96 0.22 -10.10 24.53
CA VAL A 96 1.09 -9.39 23.56
C VAL A 96 2.40 -10.13 23.27
N ASP A 97 2.93 -10.84 24.26
CA ASP A 97 4.25 -11.48 24.20
C ASP A 97 4.31 -12.75 23.32
N GLU A 98 3.17 -13.19 22.76
CA GLU A 98 3.07 -14.45 22.00
C GLU A 98 2.69 -14.28 20.52
N TYR A 99 2.51 -13.05 20.02
CA TYR A 99 1.99 -12.83 18.66
C TYR A 99 3.02 -13.00 17.54
N CYS A 100 4.26 -12.53 17.75
CA CYS A 100 5.30 -12.59 16.72
C CYS A 100 5.77 -14.02 16.40
N TYR A 101 5.41 -15.01 17.24
CA TYR A 101 5.88 -16.38 17.15
C TYR A 101 4.78 -17.44 17.24
N ARG A 102 3.49 -17.07 17.16
CA ARG A 102 2.42 -18.07 17.01
C ARG A 102 2.16 -18.34 15.52
N PRO A 103 2.77 -19.38 14.92
CA PRO A 103 2.53 -19.76 13.53
C PRO A 103 1.07 -20.16 13.24
N ASN A 104 0.15 -20.11 14.21
CA ASN A 104 -1.23 -20.58 14.11
C ASN A 104 -2.31 -19.48 14.11
N THR A 105 -1.94 -18.20 14.11
CA THR A 105 -2.90 -17.08 14.09
C THR A 105 -3.05 -16.43 12.71
N SER A 106 -2.66 -17.12 11.64
CA SER A 106 -2.91 -16.62 10.29
C SER A 106 -4.42 -16.52 10.03
N PRO A 107 -4.92 -15.41 9.45
CA PRO A 107 -6.31 -15.34 9.01
C PRO A 107 -6.62 -16.29 7.85
N PHE A 108 -5.60 -16.90 7.25
CA PHE A 108 -5.73 -17.73 6.06
C PHE A 108 -5.98 -19.18 6.42
N PRO A 109 -7.00 -19.84 5.84
CA PRO A 109 -7.15 -21.28 5.99
C PRO A 109 -6.00 -22.02 5.27
N MET A 110 -5.46 -23.06 5.90
CA MET A 110 -4.57 -24.00 5.19
C MET A 110 -5.34 -24.84 4.16
N SER A 111 -6.61 -25.12 4.44
CA SER A 111 -7.47 -25.90 3.56
C SER A 111 -7.97 -25.07 2.39
N GLU A 112 -8.17 -25.74 1.25
CA GLU A 112 -8.77 -25.12 0.09
C GLU A 112 -10.25 -24.80 0.34
N PRO A 113 -10.72 -23.59 0.00
CA PRO A 113 -12.13 -23.27 0.09
C PRO A 113 -12.96 -24.19 -0.81
N ASN A 114 -14.16 -24.55 -0.35
CA ASN A 114 -15.05 -25.40 -1.11
C ASN A 114 -15.70 -24.60 -2.25
N TRP A 115 -15.28 -24.84 -3.49
CA TRP A 115 -15.85 -24.19 -4.66
C TRP A 115 -17.05 -25.00 -5.18
N PRO A 116 -18.24 -24.39 -5.36
CA PRO A 116 -19.39 -25.05 -5.95
C PRO A 116 -19.04 -25.64 -7.32
N LEU A 117 -19.52 -26.85 -7.65
CA LEU A 117 -19.19 -27.52 -8.92
C LEU A 117 -19.69 -26.75 -10.16
N ASP A 118 -20.76 -25.97 -9.99
CA ASP A 118 -21.31 -25.05 -10.97
C ASP A 118 -20.58 -23.70 -11.03
N SER A 119 -19.73 -23.42 -10.03
CA SER A 119 -18.85 -22.26 -10.06
C SER A 119 -17.73 -22.49 -11.07
N PRO A 120 -17.42 -21.52 -11.95
CA PRO A 120 -16.29 -21.64 -12.87
C PRO A 120 -14.97 -21.89 -12.12
N PHE A 121 -14.88 -21.48 -10.86
CA PHE A 121 -13.69 -21.62 -10.03
C PHE A 121 -13.40 -23.05 -9.59
N ALA A 122 -14.40 -23.95 -9.54
CA ALA A 122 -14.17 -25.35 -9.22
C ALA A 122 -13.27 -26.06 -10.26
N VAL A 123 -13.38 -25.68 -11.53
CA VAL A 123 -12.53 -26.23 -12.60
C VAL A 123 -11.08 -25.79 -12.43
N ILE A 124 -10.85 -24.52 -12.06
CA ILE A 124 -9.50 -24.01 -11.79
C ILE A 124 -8.91 -24.66 -10.55
N ALA A 125 -9.71 -24.76 -9.49
CA ALA A 125 -9.35 -25.45 -8.25
C ALA A 125 -8.91 -26.90 -8.50
N ALA A 126 -9.62 -27.61 -9.37
CA ALA A 126 -9.26 -28.98 -9.75
C ALA A 126 -8.02 -29.07 -10.67
N ALA A 127 -7.69 -28.02 -11.43
CA ALA A 127 -6.61 -28.02 -12.41
C ALA A 127 -5.26 -27.50 -11.85
N ARG A 128 -5.26 -26.87 -10.67
CA ARG A 128 -4.03 -26.35 -10.05
C ARG A 128 -3.21 -27.47 -9.40
N PRO A 129 -1.87 -27.38 -9.40
CA PRO A 129 -1.03 -28.24 -8.56
C PRO A 129 -1.39 -28.10 -7.06
N PRO A 130 -1.20 -29.16 -6.24
CA PRO A 130 -1.43 -29.08 -4.80
C PRO A 130 -0.55 -28.01 -4.14
N VAL A 131 -1.15 -27.20 -3.28
CA VAL A 131 -0.67 -25.87 -2.94
C VAL A 131 0.41 -25.88 -1.84
N SER A 132 1.68 -26.05 -2.23
CA SER A 132 2.81 -26.00 -1.28
C SER A 132 3.08 -24.61 -0.70
N ARG A 133 2.78 -23.53 -1.44
CA ARG A 133 3.05 -22.15 -1.00
C ARG A 133 2.05 -21.59 0.01
N ARG A 134 0.84 -22.15 0.13
CA ARG A 134 -0.11 -21.77 1.18
C ARG A 134 0.45 -22.04 2.56
N MET A 135 1.27 -23.08 2.72
CA MET A 135 1.97 -23.34 3.98
C MET A 135 2.96 -22.22 4.32
N SER A 136 3.74 -21.75 3.34
CA SER A 136 4.69 -20.64 3.54
C SER A 136 3.99 -19.32 3.87
N LEU A 137 2.93 -18.97 3.14
CA LEU A 137 2.15 -17.74 3.40
C LEU A 137 1.38 -17.80 4.73
N TYR A 138 0.96 -19.00 5.15
CA TYR A 138 0.31 -19.20 6.43
C TYR A 138 1.22 -18.77 7.58
N SER A 139 2.45 -19.28 7.63
CA SER A 139 3.42 -18.95 8.68
C SER A 139 4.13 -17.61 8.51
N ALA A 140 4.13 -17.04 7.30
CA ALA A 140 4.80 -15.76 7.03
C ALA A 140 4.16 -14.59 7.80
N SER A 141 5.00 -13.71 8.33
CA SER A 141 4.61 -12.41 8.86
C SER A 141 4.11 -11.47 7.74
N ALA A 142 3.41 -10.40 8.11
CA ALA A 142 3.00 -9.38 7.12
C ALA A 142 4.22 -8.75 6.42
N HIS A 143 5.31 -8.53 7.15
CA HIS A 143 6.59 -8.04 6.62
C HIS A 143 7.16 -8.97 5.54
N GLU A 144 7.23 -10.27 5.80
CA GLU A 144 7.74 -11.24 4.80
C GLU A 144 6.86 -11.28 3.54
N VAL A 145 5.54 -11.20 3.70
CA VAL A 145 4.61 -11.11 2.56
C VAL A 145 4.84 -9.83 1.76
N MET A 146 5.11 -8.70 2.42
CA MET A 146 5.46 -7.44 1.75
C MET A 146 6.80 -7.54 1.00
N THR A 147 7.79 -8.28 1.52
CA THR A 147 9.05 -8.55 0.81
C THR A 147 8.80 -9.30 -0.50
N LEU A 148 7.92 -10.30 -0.49
CA LEU A 148 7.50 -10.97 -1.74
C LEU A 148 6.78 -9.99 -2.69
N ALA A 149 5.97 -9.08 -2.15
CA ALA A 149 5.28 -8.07 -2.96
C ALA A 149 6.28 -7.10 -3.62
N MET A 150 7.32 -6.69 -2.90
CA MET A 150 8.38 -5.81 -3.39
C MET A 150 9.09 -6.40 -4.60
N ASP A 151 9.39 -7.69 -4.61
CA ASP A 151 10.02 -8.35 -5.75
C ASP A 151 9.14 -8.24 -7.01
N GLN A 152 7.84 -8.50 -6.86
CA GLN A 152 6.87 -8.39 -7.96
C GLN A 152 6.69 -6.94 -8.42
N PHE A 153 6.61 -5.99 -7.48
CA PHE A 153 6.54 -4.58 -7.84
C PHE A 153 7.81 -4.10 -8.53
N SER A 154 8.99 -4.52 -8.09
CA SER A 154 10.26 -4.13 -8.71
C SER A 154 10.32 -4.60 -10.16
N ARG A 155 9.94 -5.86 -10.43
CA ARG A 155 9.79 -6.40 -11.79
C ARG A 155 8.79 -5.59 -12.62
N GLY A 156 7.60 -5.34 -12.06
CA GLY A 156 6.55 -4.59 -12.74
C GLY A 156 6.94 -3.13 -13.03
N ILE A 157 7.52 -2.42 -12.07
CA ILE A 157 7.99 -1.03 -12.20
C ILE A 157 9.09 -0.93 -13.25
N PHE A 158 10.02 -1.89 -13.28
CA PHE A 158 11.11 -1.94 -14.24
C PHE A 158 10.63 -2.15 -15.68
N HIS A 159 9.64 -3.03 -15.88
CA HIS A 159 9.08 -3.30 -17.21
C HIS A 159 7.95 -2.34 -17.61
N MET A 160 7.55 -1.44 -16.71
CA MET A 160 6.47 -0.49 -16.95
C MET A 160 6.83 0.54 -18.04
N PRO A 161 5.95 0.85 -19.01
CA PRO A 161 6.26 1.80 -20.08
C PRO A 161 6.54 3.21 -19.56
N HIS A 162 7.67 3.81 -19.93
CA HIS A 162 8.01 5.17 -19.53
C HIS A 162 7.60 6.18 -20.61
N PRO A 163 6.93 7.30 -20.25
CA PRO A 163 6.51 8.32 -21.20
C PRO A 163 7.65 9.00 -21.97
N HIS A 164 8.81 9.13 -21.34
CA HIS A 164 9.96 9.86 -21.87
C HIS A 164 10.91 9.01 -22.72
N TYR A 165 10.77 7.68 -22.67
CA TYR A 165 11.59 6.81 -23.52
C TYR A 165 11.01 6.74 -24.93
N PRO A 166 11.86 6.79 -25.97
CA PRO A 166 11.42 6.54 -27.34
C PRO A 166 10.76 5.16 -27.40
N HIS A 167 9.77 5.00 -28.27
CA HIS A 167 9.00 3.75 -28.39
C HIS A 167 9.90 2.53 -28.64
N SER A 168 11.04 2.70 -29.33
CA SER A 168 12.03 1.63 -29.54
C SER A 168 12.74 1.14 -28.27
N GLN A 169 12.74 1.93 -27.20
CA GLN A 169 13.35 1.59 -25.90
C GLN A 169 12.31 1.11 -24.88
N ASN A 170 11.02 1.28 -25.14
CA ASN A 170 9.97 0.74 -24.29
C ASN A 170 9.78 -0.76 -24.60
N PRO A 171 9.97 -1.67 -23.62
CA PRO A 171 9.92 -3.12 -23.84
C PRO A 171 8.57 -3.64 -24.35
N HIS A 172 7.51 -2.81 -24.31
CA HIS A 172 6.15 -3.16 -24.73
C HIS A 172 5.56 -2.27 -25.82
N ALA A 173 6.36 -1.46 -26.54
CA ALA A 173 5.84 -0.64 -27.63
C ALA A 173 5.22 -1.47 -28.78
N TYR A 174 5.53 -2.76 -28.83
CA TYR A 174 4.90 -3.74 -29.72
C TYR A 174 3.93 -4.62 -28.94
N SER A 175 2.96 -4.04 -28.23
CA SER A 175 1.83 -4.85 -27.78
C SER A 175 1.07 -5.27 -29.04
N PRO A 176 1.00 -6.56 -29.38
CA PRO A 176 0.25 -6.99 -30.54
C PRO A 176 -1.21 -6.64 -30.24
N ALA A 177 -1.76 -5.69 -30.99
CA ALA A 177 -3.19 -5.50 -31.05
C ALA A 177 -3.81 -6.90 -31.22
N LEU A 178 -4.75 -7.26 -30.33
CA LEU A 178 -5.50 -8.51 -30.42
C LEU A 178 -5.86 -8.70 -31.90
N PRO A 179 -5.51 -9.85 -32.53
CA PRO A 179 -5.82 -10.06 -33.93
C PRO A 179 -7.32 -9.88 -34.06
N ALA A 180 -7.72 -8.79 -34.73
CA ALA A 180 -9.09 -8.55 -35.09
C ALA A 180 -9.56 -9.85 -35.74
N THR A 181 -10.50 -10.52 -35.09
CA THR A 181 -11.04 -11.80 -35.55
C THR A 181 -11.25 -11.68 -37.06
N PRO A 182 -10.63 -12.53 -37.89
CA PRO A 182 -10.88 -12.48 -39.31
C PRO A 182 -12.35 -12.87 -39.47
N ARG A 183 -13.22 -11.88 -39.66
CA ARG A 183 -14.57 -12.10 -40.15
C ARG A 183 -14.39 -12.84 -41.47
N ARG A 184 -14.57 -14.16 -41.45
CA ARG A 184 -14.74 -14.98 -42.64
C ARG A 184 -16.08 -14.57 -43.28
N SER A 185 -16.07 -13.48 -44.03
CA SER A 185 -17.11 -13.18 -44.99
C SER A 185 -16.84 -14.04 -46.23
N PHE A 186 -17.57 -15.13 -46.36
CA PHE A 186 -17.75 -15.80 -47.64
C PHE A 186 -18.59 -14.89 -48.55
N SER A 187 -17.99 -14.33 -49.61
CA SER A 187 -18.66 -14.14 -50.90
C SER A 187 -17.67 -13.78 -52.02
N PRO A 188 -17.89 -14.26 -53.25
CA PRO A 188 -17.03 -14.01 -54.39
C PRO A 188 -17.54 -12.85 -55.26
N SER A 189 -16.65 -11.93 -55.64
CA SER A 189 -16.48 -11.41 -57.01
C SER A 189 -15.75 -10.06 -57.04
N PRO A 190 -14.99 -9.78 -58.10
CA PRO A 190 -14.22 -8.55 -58.25
C PRO A 190 -15.04 -7.47 -58.98
N HIS A 191 -14.86 -6.19 -58.64
CA HIS A 191 -14.72 -5.06 -59.58
C HIS A 191 -14.64 -3.71 -58.84
N LEU A 192 -13.54 -2.99 -59.10
CA LEU A 192 -13.38 -1.55 -59.29
C LEU A 192 -13.86 -0.52 -58.22
N SER A 193 -12.86 0.23 -57.74
CA SER A 193 -12.85 1.69 -57.54
C SER A 193 -13.99 2.36 -56.76
N ALA A 194 -13.77 2.60 -55.46
CA ALA A 194 -14.45 3.67 -54.74
C ALA A 194 -13.60 4.22 -53.57
N ARG A 195 -13.13 5.46 -53.75
CA ARG A 195 -13.22 6.57 -52.78
C ARG A 195 -12.85 6.25 -51.32
N ARG A 196 -11.60 6.57 -50.94
CA ARG A 196 -11.18 6.77 -49.54
C ARG A 196 -12.06 7.86 -48.93
N MET A 197 -13.06 7.46 -48.16
CA MET A 197 -13.65 8.31 -47.13
C MET A 197 -12.85 8.07 -45.86
N SER A 198 -12.15 9.11 -45.42
CA SER A 198 -11.48 9.19 -44.13
C SER A 198 -12.54 8.95 -43.04
N THR A 199 -12.54 7.76 -42.47
CA THR A 199 -13.24 7.50 -41.21
C THR A 199 -12.61 8.38 -40.13
N PRO A 200 -13.41 9.13 -39.34
CA PRO A 200 -12.87 9.84 -38.20
C PRO A 200 -12.26 8.81 -37.22
N PRO A 201 -11.17 9.15 -36.52
CA PRO A 201 -10.64 8.26 -35.48
C PRO A 201 -11.75 8.08 -34.45
N VAL A 202 -12.25 6.85 -34.34
CA VAL A 202 -13.09 6.44 -33.22
C VAL A 202 -12.21 6.63 -31.99
N GLY A 203 -12.58 7.61 -31.16
CA GLY A 203 -11.82 7.94 -29.95
C GLY A 203 -11.66 6.69 -29.11
N ASP A 204 -10.41 6.25 -28.96
CA ASP A 204 -10.02 5.17 -28.08
C ASP A 204 -10.35 5.58 -26.64
N THR A 205 -11.54 5.23 -26.17
CA THR A 205 -11.93 5.28 -24.75
C THR A 205 -11.34 4.10 -23.97
N SER A 206 -10.23 3.53 -24.43
CA SER A 206 -9.39 2.71 -23.55
C SER A 206 -8.74 3.68 -22.57
N ALA A 207 -9.07 3.56 -21.29
CA ALA A 207 -8.46 4.37 -20.24
C ALA A 207 -6.94 4.30 -20.44
N SER A 208 -6.35 5.42 -20.86
CA SER A 208 -4.93 5.46 -21.19
C SER A 208 -4.13 5.09 -19.95
N PHE A 209 -3.22 4.14 -20.10
CA PHE A 209 -2.31 3.77 -19.04
C PHE A 209 -1.53 5.01 -18.56
N SER A 210 -1.47 5.21 -17.24
CA SER A 210 -0.74 6.30 -16.61
C SER A 210 0.27 5.73 -15.64
N ARG A 211 1.55 5.72 -16.03
CA ARG A 211 2.65 5.27 -15.17
C ARG A 211 2.68 5.99 -13.82
N PRO A 212 2.59 7.33 -13.74
CA PRO A 212 2.53 8.02 -12.45
C PRO A 212 1.39 7.54 -11.56
N ARG A 213 0.21 7.25 -12.12
CA ARG A 213 -0.93 6.73 -11.36
C ARG A 213 -0.64 5.35 -10.80
N GLU A 214 -0.04 4.46 -11.59
CA GLU A 214 0.33 3.12 -11.09
C GLU A 214 1.39 3.20 -10.00
N LEU A 215 2.43 4.03 -10.16
CA LEU A 215 3.43 4.25 -9.10
C LEU A 215 2.81 4.78 -7.82
N PHE A 216 1.93 5.77 -7.93
CA PHE A 216 1.24 6.35 -6.78
C PHE A 216 0.48 5.27 -6.03
N ASN A 217 -0.36 4.51 -6.75
CA ASN A 217 -1.15 3.43 -6.17
C ASN A 217 -0.26 2.37 -5.49
N ILE A 218 0.82 1.93 -6.15
CA ILE A 218 1.75 0.94 -5.57
C ILE A 218 2.33 1.46 -4.25
N ALA A 219 2.82 2.70 -4.24
CA ALA A 219 3.42 3.28 -3.05
C ALA A 219 2.40 3.47 -1.92
N THR A 220 1.19 3.97 -2.23
CA THR A 220 0.15 4.15 -1.21
C THR A 220 -0.42 2.84 -0.69
N ASP A 221 -0.58 1.83 -1.55
CA ASP A 221 -1.03 0.49 -1.14
C ASP A 221 -0.03 -0.11 -0.12
N VAL A 222 1.27 0.02 -0.39
CA VAL A 222 2.34 -0.45 0.52
C VAL A 222 2.39 0.38 1.80
N LEU A 223 2.32 1.71 1.68
CA LEU A 223 2.35 2.62 2.84
C LEU A 223 1.18 2.38 3.79
N GLY A 224 -0.04 2.13 3.28
CA GLY A 224 -1.22 1.85 4.09
C GLY A 224 -1.11 0.55 4.90
N VAL A 225 -0.28 -0.41 4.48
CA VAL A 225 0.07 -1.58 5.30
C VAL A 225 1.21 -1.24 6.26
N ALA A 226 2.24 -0.55 5.76
CA ALA A 226 3.42 -0.15 6.53
C ALA A 226 3.05 0.60 7.81
N GLU A 227 2.20 1.61 7.73
CA GLU A 227 1.71 2.40 8.89
C GLU A 227 1.08 1.55 10.00
N ARG A 228 0.69 0.32 9.68
CA ARG A 228 -0.01 -0.56 10.61
C ARG A 228 0.81 -1.73 11.13
N LEU A 229 2.06 -1.90 10.67
CA LEU A 229 2.97 -2.89 11.24
C LEU A 229 3.29 -2.56 12.70
N GLU A 230 3.55 -3.60 13.48
CA GLU A 230 3.82 -3.44 14.93
C GLU A 230 5.23 -2.91 15.17
N ASP A 231 6.22 -3.47 14.48
CA ASP A 231 7.62 -3.08 14.60
C ASP A 231 7.91 -1.75 13.88
N GLY A 232 8.35 -0.74 14.64
CA GLY A 232 8.68 0.59 14.10
C GLY A 232 9.78 0.57 13.04
N THR A 233 10.81 -0.28 13.19
CA THR A 233 11.90 -0.41 12.21
C THR A 233 11.36 -0.92 10.86
N GLN A 234 10.46 -1.91 10.89
CA GLN A 234 9.78 -2.40 9.70
C GLN A 234 8.89 -1.33 9.07
N ARG A 235 8.18 -0.52 9.88
CA ARG A 235 7.41 0.63 9.37
C ARG A 235 8.29 1.61 8.62
N ALA A 236 9.39 2.03 9.25
CA ALA A 236 10.34 2.96 8.64
C ALA A 236 10.92 2.43 7.33
N TYR A 237 11.32 1.15 7.29
CA TYR A 237 11.82 0.50 6.08
C TYR A 237 10.81 0.58 4.92
N TRP A 238 9.55 0.21 5.17
CA TRP A 238 8.52 0.20 4.13
C TRP A 238 8.07 1.61 3.74
N ALA A 239 8.05 2.55 4.69
CA ALA A 239 7.79 3.96 4.43
C ALA A 239 8.89 4.57 3.53
N GLN A 240 10.16 4.26 3.80
CA GLN A 240 11.30 4.67 2.98
C GLN A 240 11.21 4.07 1.57
N TRP A 241 10.85 2.79 1.45
CA TRP A 241 10.64 2.16 0.16
C TRP A 241 9.53 2.86 -0.65
N ALA A 242 8.38 3.12 -0.02
CA ALA A 242 7.27 3.83 -0.65
C ALA A 242 7.65 5.26 -1.07
N GLU A 243 8.42 5.97 -0.24
CA GLU A 243 8.98 7.30 -0.55
C GLU A 243 9.81 7.25 -1.84
N SER A 244 10.67 6.24 -1.98
CA SER A 244 11.52 6.07 -3.16
C SER A 244 10.70 5.89 -4.45
N VAL A 245 9.58 5.17 -4.38
CA VAL A 245 8.66 4.98 -5.50
C VAL A 245 7.92 6.28 -5.84
N LEU A 246 7.44 7.02 -4.83
CA LEU A 246 6.82 8.34 -5.01
C LEU A 246 7.79 9.36 -5.59
N THR A 247 9.07 9.30 -5.22
CA THR A 247 10.12 10.17 -5.77
C THR A 247 10.31 9.98 -7.28
N GLN A 248 10.12 8.76 -7.81
CA GLN A 248 10.17 8.52 -9.26
C GLN A 248 9.08 9.30 -10.01
N MET A 249 7.90 9.51 -9.40
CA MET A 249 6.81 10.26 -10.05
C MET A 249 7.17 11.73 -10.34
N LYS A 250 8.08 12.33 -9.56
CA LYS A 250 8.45 13.74 -9.69
C LYS A 250 8.99 14.08 -11.08
N MET A 251 9.56 13.09 -11.77
CA MET A 251 10.16 13.25 -13.10
C MET A 251 9.18 12.96 -14.24
N GLU A 252 8.01 12.39 -13.94
CA GLU A 252 7.11 11.82 -14.96
C GLU A 252 5.69 12.40 -14.93
N ALA A 253 5.24 12.91 -13.78
CA ALA A 253 3.87 13.39 -13.60
C ALA A 253 3.71 14.86 -14.02
N ASP A 254 2.51 15.20 -14.48
CA ASP A 254 2.04 16.58 -14.40
C ASP A 254 1.91 16.95 -12.92
N MET A 255 2.94 17.63 -12.42
CA MET A 255 3.09 17.96 -11.02
C MET A 255 1.97 18.84 -10.48
N GLU A 256 1.19 19.51 -11.34
CA GLU A 256 0.09 20.36 -10.89
C GLU A 256 -1.09 19.54 -10.37
N ASN A 257 -1.50 18.52 -11.12
CA ASN A 257 -2.62 17.64 -10.77
C ASN A 257 -2.31 16.69 -9.60
N TRP A 258 -1.04 16.36 -9.41
CA TRP A 258 -0.59 15.43 -8.36
C TRP A 258 -0.01 16.12 -7.12
N ARG A 259 0.14 17.46 -7.14
CA ARG A 259 0.90 18.20 -6.11
C ARG A 259 0.43 17.88 -4.69
N ALA A 260 -0.87 18.00 -4.45
CA ALA A 260 -1.47 17.80 -3.14
C ALA A 260 -1.32 16.35 -2.67
N SER A 261 -1.84 15.39 -3.46
CA SER A 261 -1.81 13.97 -3.11
C SER A 261 -0.39 13.41 -2.98
N LEU A 262 0.54 13.82 -3.84
CA LEU A 262 1.94 13.40 -3.78
C LEU A 262 2.65 14.00 -2.57
N ALA A 263 2.41 15.27 -2.25
CA ALA A 263 2.97 15.89 -1.06
C ALA A 263 2.43 15.23 0.21
N ALA A 264 1.12 14.97 0.30
CA ALA A 264 0.51 14.28 1.43
C ALA A 264 1.04 12.85 1.60
N ALA A 265 1.10 12.05 0.52
CA ALA A 265 1.61 10.68 0.58
C ALA A 265 3.08 10.63 1.00
N ARG A 266 3.93 11.53 0.48
CA ARG A 266 5.33 11.63 0.92
C ARG A 266 5.43 12.12 2.36
N GLY A 267 4.58 13.06 2.78
CA GLY A 267 4.49 13.51 4.18
C GLY A 267 4.22 12.35 5.13
N ARG A 268 3.27 11.46 4.79
CA ARG A 268 2.99 10.22 5.54
C ARG A 268 4.23 9.33 5.64
N CYS A 269 4.99 9.13 4.56
CA CYS A 269 6.24 8.37 4.62
C CYS A 269 7.22 8.95 5.64
N TRP A 270 7.45 10.27 5.62
CA TRP A 270 8.37 10.93 6.55
C TRP A 270 7.87 10.95 7.99
N LEU A 271 6.56 11.05 8.19
CA LEU A 271 5.93 10.93 9.51
C LEU A 271 6.23 9.56 10.12
N VAL A 272 5.97 8.49 9.36
CA VAL A 272 6.21 7.11 9.82
C VAL A 272 7.69 6.86 10.14
N MET A 273 8.62 7.36 9.32
CA MET A 273 10.05 7.22 9.58
C MET A 273 10.47 7.95 10.87
N GLY A 274 9.98 9.18 11.08
CA GLY A 274 10.26 9.94 12.29
C GLY A 274 9.67 9.30 13.54
N GLU A 275 8.42 8.87 13.49
CA GLU A 275 7.71 8.22 14.61
C GLU A 275 8.33 6.90 15.02
N ALA A 276 8.79 6.09 14.05
CA ALA A 276 9.50 4.85 14.35
C ALA A 276 10.75 5.04 15.22
N ILE A 277 11.41 6.21 15.11
CA ILE A 277 12.54 6.56 15.97
C ILE A 277 12.04 7.14 17.30
N VAL A 278 11.00 7.98 17.29
CA VAL A 278 10.37 8.51 18.52
C VAL A 278 9.98 7.37 19.46
N GLU A 279 9.30 6.34 18.95
CA GLU A 279 8.87 5.17 19.74
C GLU A 279 10.06 4.44 20.42
N GLN A 280 11.23 4.38 19.77
CA GLN A 280 12.43 3.78 20.39
C GLN A 280 12.99 4.65 21.53
N LEU A 281 12.75 5.96 21.47
CA LEU A 281 13.19 6.92 22.48
C LEU A 281 12.18 7.05 23.63
N GLU A 282 10.90 6.73 23.41
CA GLU A 282 9.82 6.83 24.40
C GLU A 282 10.17 6.07 25.69
N ASP A 283 10.61 4.81 25.59
CA ASP A 283 11.02 4.00 26.75
C ASP A 283 12.09 4.70 27.62
N ALA A 284 13.04 5.40 27.00
CA ALA A 284 14.09 6.12 27.73
C ALA A 284 13.58 7.44 28.33
N LEU A 285 12.73 8.15 27.60
CA LEU A 285 12.07 9.36 28.10
C LEU A 285 11.15 9.06 29.28
N GLU A 286 10.43 7.94 29.27
CA GLU A 286 9.59 7.47 30.39
C GLU A 286 10.40 7.16 31.64
N ARG A 287 11.66 6.70 31.49
CA ARG A 287 12.60 6.53 32.60
C ARG A 287 13.22 7.84 33.10
N GLY A 288 12.87 8.97 32.50
CA GLY A 288 13.41 10.30 32.83
C GLY A 288 14.79 10.57 32.24
N GLU A 289 15.24 9.79 31.25
CA GLU A 289 16.52 9.98 30.59
C GLU A 289 16.44 11.10 29.53
N GLU A 290 16.26 12.35 29.94
CA GLU A 290 16.14 13.50 29.01
C GLU A 290 17.39 13.68 28.12
N GLY A 291 18.54 13.12 28.52
CA GLY A 291 19.76 13.12 27.71
C GLY A 291 19.59 12.48 26.33
N VAL A 292 18.61 11.59 26.13
CA VAL A 292 18.36 10.97 24.81
C VAL A 292 17.87 11.98 23.78
N LEU A 293 17.32 13.12 24.18
CA LEU A 293 16.90 14.18 23.24
C LEU A 293 18.09 14.77 22.47
N ARG A 294 19.32 14.65 23.01
CA ARG A 294 20.58 15.08 22.38
C ARG A 294 21.23 14.00 21.52
N SER A 295 20.65 12.81 21.46
CA SER A 295 21.16 11.72 20.64
C SER A 295 21.08 12.06 19.15
N GLU A 296 21.88 11.37 18.33
CA GLU A 296 21.80 11.53 16.87
C GLU A 296 20.48 10.97 16.34
N GLU A 297 19.94 9.93 16.98
CA GLU A 297 18.64 9.34 16.67
C GLU A 297 17.51 10.36 16.87
N ALA A 298 17.47 11.05 18.02
CA ALA A 298 16.49 12.11 18.26
C ALA A 298 16.62 13.28 17.26
N LYS A 299 17.84 13.57 16.81
CA LYS A 299 18.09 14.59 15.80
C LYS A 299 17.59 14.15 14.42
N GLU A 300 17.86 12.91 14.01
CA GLU A 300 17.35 12.34 12.77
C GLU A 300 15.81 12.34 12.76
N ALA A 301 15.18 11.91 13.86
CA ALA A 301 13.73 11.93 14.01
C ALA A 301 13.15 13.35 13.86
N ARG A 302 13.78 14.37 14.48
CA ARG A 302 13.38 15.77 14.28
C ARG A 302 13.51 16.22 12.83
N GLU A 303 14.60 15.86 12.15
CA GLU A 303 14.81 16.21 10.74
C GLU A 303 13.74 15.59 9.83
N ASP A 304 13.36 14.35 10.09
CA ASP A 304 12.34 13.63 9.34
C ASP A 304 10.93 14.19 9.60
N LEU A 305 10.60 14.49 10.85
CA LEU A 305 9.34 15.15 11.21
C LEU A 305 9.23 16.57 10.64
N VAL A 306 10.34 17.32 10.54
CA VAL A 306 10.37 18.61 9.83
C VAL A 306 10.02 18.44 8.35
N LYS A 307 10.59 17.44 7.68
CA LYS A 307 10.24 17.13 6.27
C LYS A 307 8.77 16.75 6.13
N ALA A 308 8.22 15.99 7.07
CA ALA A 308 6.81 15.63 7.10
C ALA A 308 5.90 16.88 7.19
N VAL A 309 6.18 17.77 8.17
CA VAL A 309 5.48 19.05 8.34
C VAL A 309 5.53 19.90 7.07
N ASP A 310 6.72 20.09 6.47
CA ASP A 310 6.89 20.85 5.23
C ASP A 310 6.06 20.29 4.07
N LEU A 311 5.95 18.96 3.97
CA LEU A 311 5.18 18.30 2.91
C LEU A 311 3.67 18.42 3.15
N PHE A 312 3.20 18.28 4.38
CA PHE A 312 1.80 18.47 4.71
C PHE A 312 1.36 19.93 4.53
N GLU A 313 2.19 20.91 4.87
CA GLU A 313 1.93 22.32 4.56
C GLU A 313 1.78 22.55 3.06
N ARG A 314 2.68 21.99 2.24
CA ARG A 314 2.58 22.07 0.77
C ARG A 314 1.33 21.38 0.23
N ALA A 315 0.93 20.27 0.83
CA ALA A 315 -0.31 19.58 0.47
C ALA A 315 -1.51 20.47 0.79
N LYS A 316 -1.61 21.00 2.03
CA LYS A 316 -2.67 21.92 2.47
C LYS A 316 -2.79 23.15 1.56
N ASP A 317 -1.66 23.78 1.22
CA ASP A 317 -1.61 24.92 0.31
C ASP A 317 -2.06 24.57 -1.11
N ALA A 318 -1.71 23.38 -1.60
CA ALA A 318 -2.12 22.90 -2.91
C ALA A 318 -3.61 22.60 -2.96
N GLU A 319 -4.18 22.02 -1.89
CA GLU A 319 -5.62 21.79 -1.77
C GLU A 319 -6.41 23.10 -1.74
N ALA A 320 -5.93 24.10 -0.99
CA ALA A 320 -6.55 25.42 -0.96
C ALA A 320 -6.55 26.12 -2.33
N LYS A 321 -5.50 25.92 -3.14
CA LYS A 321 -5.37 26.50 -4.49
C LYS A 321 -6.15 25.75 -5.56
N ALA A 322 -6.25 24.43 -5.46
CA ALA A 322 -6.90 23.60 -6.47
C ALA A 322 -8.43 23.76 -6.49
N GLY A 323 -9.04 24.25 -5.41
CA GLY A 323 -10.49 24.22 -5.25
C GLY A 323 -11.03 22.78 -5.24
N ILE A 324 -12.35 22.61 -5.24
CA ILE A 324 -13.06 21.33 -5.01
C ILE A 324 -12.75 20.21 -6.05
N ASN A 325 -11.98 20.48 -7.11
CA ASN A 325 -11.70 19.54 -8.20
C ASN A 325 -10.47 18.64 -7.98
N LEU A 326 -10.22 18.17 -6.76
CA LEU A 326 -9.24 17.11 -6.53
C LEU A 326 -9.83 15.78 -6.99
N ILE A 327 -9.18 15.12 -7.94
CA ILE A 327 -9.50 13.75 -8.33
C ILE A 327 -9.32 12.89 -7.06
N PRO A 328 -10.36 12.19 -6.57
CA PRO A 328 -10.20 11.21 -5.51
C PRO A 328 -9.35 10.07 -6.08
N LEU A 329 -8.07 10.05 -5.73
CA LEU A 329 -7.11 9.17 -6.39
C LEU A 329 -7.07 7.76 -5.81
N THR A 330 -7.70 7.50 -4.67
CA THR A 330 -7.72 6.17 -4.05
C THR A 330 -9.11 5.75 -3.55
N ARG A 331 -9.39 4.45 -3.68
CA ARG A 331 -10.64 3.79 -3.32
C ARG A 331 -10.49 3.22 -1.91
N GLY A 332 -11.18 3.78 -0.93
CA GLY A 332 -11.43 3.11 0.36
C GLY A 332 -10.59 3.54 1.56
N GLU A 333 -9.55 4.35 1.40
CA GLU A 333 -8.89 4.96 2.57
C GLU A 333 -9.77 6.09 3.12
N ARG A 334 -9.99 6.08 4.45
CA ARG A 334 -10.40 7.29 5.17
C ARG A 334 -9.39 8.36 4.74
N LYS A 335 -9.85 9.41 4.04
CA LYS A 335 -9.01 10.58 3.79
C LYS A 335 -8.64 11.12 5.17
N SER A 336 -7.49 10.70 5.69
CA SER A 336 -6.92 11.37 6.86
C SER A 336 -6.73 12.81 6.42
N ASP A 337 -7.38 13.73 7.12
CA ASP A 337 -7.31 15.14 6.76
C ASP A 337 -5.83 15.53 6.83
N VAL A 338 -5.30 16.18 5.78
CA VAL A 338 -3.91 16.67 5.77
C VAL A 338 -3.63 17.51 7.02
N LYS A 339 -4.65 18.19 7.56
CA LYS A 339 -4.55 18.92 8.83
C LYS A 339 -4.37 18.03 10.05
N GLU A 340 -5.04 16.87 10.11
CA GLU A 340 -4.87 15.90 11.20
C GLU A 340 -3.46 15.31 11.18
N LEU A 341 -2.98 14.92 10.00
CA LEU A 341 -1.59 14.43 9.82
C LEU A 341 -0.54 15.51 10.12
N LEU A 342 -0.81 16.76 9.75
CA LEU A 342 0.06 17.89 10.08
C LEU A 342 0.11 18.11 11.59
N ALA A 343 -1.03 18.01 12.28
CA ALA A 343 -1.08 18.12 13.73
C ALA A 343 -0.31 16.99 14.40
N GLU A 344 -0.49 15.75 13.97
CA GLU A 344 0.24 14.57 14.44
C GLU A 344 1.75 14.76 14.30
N ALA A 345 2.24 15.16 13.11
CA ALA A 345 3.65 15.45 12.89
C ALA A 345 4.20 16.55 13.81
N LEU A 346 3.40 17.59 14.10
CA LEU A 346 3.78 18.66 15.01
C LEU A 346 3.83 18.19 16.47
N LEU A 347 2.90 17.34 16.90
CA LEU A 347 2.89 16.74 18.24
C LEU A 347 4.11 15.84 18.45
N SER A 348 4.35 14.90 17.53
CA SER A 348 5.49 13.99 17.59
C SER A 348 6.81 14.76 17.60
N ARG A 349 6.90 15.88 16.86
CA ARG A 349 8.08 16.76 16.89
C ARG A 349 8.21 17.52 18.21
N ALA A 350 7.11 18.01 18.78
CA ALA A 350 7.13 18.74 20.05
C ALA A 350 7.66 17.85 21.19
N ASN A 351 7.32 16.56 21.18
CA ASN A 351 7.83 15.57 22.14
C ASN A 351 9.36 15.42 22.11
N LEU A 352 10.01 15.78 21.00
CA LEU A 352 11.47 15.71 20.84
C LEU A 352 12.21 17.04 21.10
N GLU A 353 11.52 18.11 21.50
CA GLU A 353 12.13 19.43 21.69
C GLU A 353 12.56 19.64 23.16
N GLU A 354 13.83 20.00 23.35
CA GLU A 354 14.40 20.35 24.67
C GLU A 354 13.95 21.73 25.16
N ASP A 355 13.81 22.68 24.23
CA ASP A 355 13.43 24.05 24.53
C ASP A 355 11.92 24.14 24.79
N GLU A 356 11.55 24.49 26.02
CA GLU A 356 10.16 24.56 26.48
C GLU A 356 9.33 25.55 25.65
N GLU A 357 9.89 26.72 25.29
CA GLU A 357 9.17 27.73 24.51
C GLU A 357 8.84 27.21 23.10
N ARG A 358 9.80 26.55 22.46
CA ARG A 358 9.59 25.94 21.14
C ARG A 358 8.62 24.77 21.19
N ARG A 359 8.70 23.94 22.23
CA ARG A 359 7.78 22.82 22.45
C ARG A 359 6.35 23.31 22.60
N GLU A 360 6.10 24.30 23.46
CA GLU A 360 4.78 24.91 23.65
C GLU A 360 4.26 25.58 22.36
N ALA A 361 5.13 26.21 21.59
CA ALA A 361 4.75 26.80 20.30
C ALA A 361 4.29 25.73 19.28
N LEU A 362 4.94 24.56 19.26
CA LEU A 362 4.55 23.44 18.40
C LEU A 362 3.22 22.84 18.84
N TYR A 363 2.99 22.63 20.15
CA TYR A 363 1.71 22.16 20.68
C TYR A 363 0.57 23.12 20.37
N ALA A 364 0.75 24.42 20.63
CA ALA A 364 -0.23 25.44 20.31
C ALA A 364 -0.55 25.48 18.81
N ARG A 365 0.44 25.17 17.96
CA ARG A 365 0.23 25.05 16.52
C ARG A 365 -0.59 23.81 16.16
N ALA A 366 -0.24 22.63 16.67
CA ALA A 366 -0.98 21.40 16.44
C ALA A 366 -2.46 21.53 16.86
N ALA A 367 -2.71 22.17 18.01
CA ALA A 367 -4.05 22.49 18.50
C ALA A 367 -4.92 23.23 17.47
N ARG A 368 -4.33 24.24 16.81
CA ARG A 368 -5.03 25.04 15.80
C ARG A 368 -5.37 24.21 14.57
N GLU A 369 -4.43 23.39 14.09
CA GLU A 369 -4.66 22.53 12.92
C GLU A 369 -5.78 21.51 13.19
N LEU A 370 -5.83 20.89 14.39
CA LEU A 370 -6.93 20.00 14.79
C LEU A 370 -8.28 20.71 14.87
N CYS A 371 -8.31 21.91 15.45
CA CYS A 371 -9.52 22.73 15.53
C CYS A 371 -10.05 23.07 14.12
N GLU A 372 -9.15 23.41 13.20
CA GLU A 372 -9.51 23.68 11.81
C GLU A 372 -9.94 22.45 11.02
N ALA A 373 -9.49 21.25 11.39
CA ALA A 373 -9.93 19.97 10.82
C ALA A 373 -11.35 19.59 11.28
N GLY A 374 -11.90 20.29 12.28
CA GLY A 374 -13.18 19.94 12.90
C GLY A 374 -13.10 18.75 13.86
N SER A 375 -11.88 18.28 14.17
CA SER A 375 -11.63 17.27 15.19
C SER A 375 -11.66 17.97 16.56
N ALA A 376 -12.74 17.78 17.31
CA ALA A 376 -12.89 18.32 18.66
C ALA A 376 -12.02 17.52 19.65
N VAL A 377 -10.70 17.69 19.58
CA VAL A 377 -9.77 17.15 20.56
C VAL A 377 -9.62 18.16 21.70
N SER A 378 -10.12 17.80 22.88
CA SER A 378 -9.78 18.49 24.11
C SER A 378 -8.33 18.16 24.41
N LEU A 379 -7.41 19.10 24.16
CA LEU A 379 -6.04 18.95 24.62
C LEU A 379 -6.04 18.90 26.16
N PRO A 380 -5.28 17.97 26.78
CA PRO A 380 -5.13 17.97 28.22
C PRO A 380 -4.54 19.31 28.66
N SER A 381 -5.15 19.89 29.67
CA SER A 381 -4.63 21.09 30.32
C SER A 381 -3.25 20.79 30.93
N ARG A 382 -2.43 21.83 31.12
CA ARG A 382 -1.13 21.73 31.79
C ARG A 382 -1.20 20.99 33.13
N GLU A 383 -2.27 21.22 33.89
CA GLU A 383 -2.50 20.53 35.17
C GLU A 383 -2.76 19.03 35.00
N GLU A 384 -3.45 18.62 33.94
CA GLU A 384 -3.69 17.21 33.62
C GLU A 384 -2.41 16.51 33.16
N TRP A 385 -1.57 17.17 32.37
CA TRP A 385 -0.27 16.61 31.95
C TRP A 385 0.70 16.45 33.12
N GLU A 386 0.83 17.49 33.97
CA GLU A 386 1.65 17.44 35.18
C GLU A 386 1.11 16.44 36.22
N ALA A 387 -0.20 16.17 36.25
CA ALA A 387 -0.81 15.14 37.09
C ALA A 387 -0.53 13.72 36.55
N GLN A 388 -0.52 13.55 35.23
CA GLN A 388 -0.24 12.28 34.57
C GLN A 388 1.22 11.85 34.73
N GLN A 389 2.15 12.82 34.71
CA GLN A 389 3.56 12.56 35.04
C GLN A 389 3.79 12.30 36.53
N ARG A 390 3.06 12.95 37.43
CA ARG A 390 3.17 12.71 38.88
C ARG A 390 2.58 11.36 39.31
N GLY A 391 1.51 10.91 38.67
CA GLY A 391 0.88 9.61 38.98
C GLY A 391 1.74 8.39 38.65
N ALA A 392 2.75 8.51 37.79
CA ALA A 392 3.64 7.42 37.42
C ALA A 392 4.76 7.15 38.45
N VAL A 393 5.04 8.10 39.36
CA VAL A 393 6.20 8.03 40.28
C VAL A 393 5.83 7.47 41.66
N ASP A 394 4.56 7.53 42.08
CA ASP A 394 4.15 7.18 43.45
C ASP A 394 3.63 5.73 43.61
N GLY A 395 3.78 4.87 42.60
CA GLY A 395 3.22 3.50 42.59
C GLY A 395 4.07 2.40 43.22
N ASP A 396 5.36 2.63 43.53
CA ASP A 396 6.30 1.58 43.95
C ASP A 396 6.73 1.73 45.43
N GLY A 397 5.73 1.91 46.30
CA GLY A 397 5.90 2.16 47.72
C GLY A 397 5.48 0.99 48.62
N ASP A 398 6.42 0.09 48.87
CA ASP A 398 6.65 -0.51 50.21
C ASP A 398 5.56 -1.49 50.74
N ASP A 399 5.29 -2.58 50.03
CA ASP A 399 4.59 -3.75 50.61
C ASP A 399 5.60 -4.65 51.35
N LYS A 400 6.08 -4.17 52.50
CA LYS A 400 6.83 -4.98 53.47
C LYS A 400 5.89 -5.99 54.12
N MET A 401 6.00 -7.25 53.71
CA MET A 401 5.46 -8.37 54.45
C MET A 401 6.19 -8.55 55.78
N ASP A 402 5.55 -8.10 56.87
CA ASP A 402 5.85 -8.55 58.22
C ASP A 402 5.42 -10.03 58.36
N LEU A 403 6.39 -10.93 58.40
CA LEU A 403 6.20 -12.32 58.84
C LEU A 403 6.52 -12.39 60.34
N SER A 404 5.48 -12.61 61.15
CA SER A 404 5.56 -13.03 62.55
C SER A 404 5.45 -14.54 62.68
#